data_AF-A0A1V9YVL7-F1
#
_entry.id   AF-A0A1V9YVL7-F1
#
_cell.length_a   1.000
_cell.length_b   1.000
_cell.length_c   1.000
_cell.angle_alpha   90.00
_cell.angle_beta   90.00
_cell.angle_gamma   90.00
#
_symmetry.space_group_name_H-M   'P 1'
#
loop_
_entity.id
_entity.type
_entity.pdbx_description
1 polymer ?
#
loop_
_entity_poly.entity_id
_entity_poly.type
_entity_poly.pdbx_seq_one_letter_code
_entity_poly.pdbx_strand_id
1 'polypeptide(L)'
;MNEKINVTMTPIDTSFANTRGLVIHQQFQAAELAAEVLGLPYQTQTKYRIHQLPAEKRVRSHPHDAEGWSPSTTEIKNLDKFLFAHEESSLLKRICLTWLGCRNLRPMKLHIAVDGSSGDSYIAHRPFLLGGACCCPLTMNLSAVNGGELVRIGRAREDFSGYVSKCISACCLCTSYTDIERLLPDNSFAKRYTIRMNLACCGRTNNCCGGSCFKHNAVYDILDVDGNVVAHLQLTASDARAWCRAAGNFSTFILEFPIDATPEDRALLLTALFQIEYSLFESGKNDN
;
A
#
# COMPACT_ATOMS: atom_id res chain seq x y z
N MET A 1 -2.48 -2.35 -38.89
CA MET A 1 -1.45 -1.29 -38.87
C MET A 1 -1.46 -0.75 -37.45
N ASN A 2 -0.64 -1.33 -36.57
CA ASN A 2 -0.65 -1.02 -35.14
C ASN A 2 0.21 0.23 -34.93
N GLU A 3 -0.43 1.39 -34.84
CA GLU A 3 0.21 2.55 -34.23
C GLU A 3 0.54 2.19 -32.78
N LYS A 4 1.83 1.89 -32.55
CA LYS A 4 2.39 1.95 -31.20
C LYS A 4 2.21 3.39 -30.74
N ILE A 5 1.24 3.63 -29.87
CA ILE A 5 1.18 4.86 -29.10
C ILE A 5 2.50 4.92 -28.32
N ASN A 6 3.44 5.72 -28.81
CA ASN A 6 4.67 6.04 -28.09
C ASN A 6 4.25 6.88 -26.88
N VAL A 7 3.95 6.21 -25.77
CA VAL A 7 3.82 6.88 -24.48
C VAL A 7 5.23 7.33 -24.12
N THR A 8 5.49 8.63 -24.30
CA THR A 8 6.75 9.24 -23.88
C THR A 8 6.92 8.99 -22.39
N MET A 9 7.97 8.25 -22.01
CA MET A 9 8.26 8.00 -20.60
C MET A 9 8.39 9.33 -19.87
N THR A 10 7.62 9.50 -18.82
CA THR A 10 7.71 10.67 -17.95
C THR A 10 8.97 10.56 -17.06
N PRO A 11 9.48 11.68 -16.51
CA PRO A 11 10.66 11.65 -15.62
C PRO A 11 10.49 10.72 -14.41
N ILE A 12 9.26 10.54 -13.93
CA ILE A 12 8.96 9.60 -12.85
C ILE A 12 9.09 8.14 -13.32
N ASP A 13 8.79 7.83 -14.58
CA ASP A 13 8.94 6.47 -15.14
C ASP A 13 10.42 6.07 -15.23
N THR A 14 11.29 7.02 -15.58
CA THR A 14 12.75 6.79 -15.61
C THR A 14 13.31 6.59 -14.19
N SER A 15 12.81 7.35 -13.23
CA SER A 15 13.20 7.21 -11.82
C SER A 15 12.69 5.90 -11.23
N PHE A 16 11.47 5.49 -11.59
CA PHE A 16 10.93 4.19 -11.23
C PHE A 16 11.72 3.06 -11.84
N ALA A 17 12.15 3.16 -13.11
CA ALA A 17 12.93 2.13 -13.81
C ALA A 17 14.25 1.77 -13.11
N ASN A 18 14.85 2.70 -12.39
CA ASN A 18 16.17 2.53 -11.78
C ASN A 18 16.12 2.20 -10.27
N THR A 19 14.95 2.22 -9.64
CA THR A 19 14.84 1.86 -8.22
C THR A 19 14.48 0.40 -8.00
N ARG A 20 15.16 -0.24 -7.05
CA ARG A 20 14.88 -1.63 -6.64
C ARG A 20 13.70 -1.76 -5.67
N GLY A 21 13.23 -0.63 -5.12
CA GLY A 21 12.17 -0.62 -4.13
C GLY A 21 11.90 0.78 -3.57
N LEU A 22 10.93 0.87 -2.66
CA LEU A 22 10.53 2.11 -2.01
C LEU A 22 10.49 1.95 -0.50
N VAL A 23 10.69 3.08 0.19
CA VAL A 23 10.37 3.25 1.61
C VAL A 23 9.26 4.28 1.70
N ILE A 24 8.09 3.88 2.18
CA ILE A 24 6.90 4.71 2.31
C ILE A 24 6.68 4.97 3.79
N HIS A 25 6.60 6.24 4.18
CA HIS A 25 6.42 6.65 5.56
C HIS A 25 5.22 7.58 5.71
N GLN A 26 4.28 7.20 6.57
CA GLN A 26 3.12 8.03 6.90
C GLN A 26 3.57 9.22 7.74
N GLN A 27 3.15 10.43 7.36
CA GLN A 27 3.48 11.62 8.12
C GLN A 27 2.59 11.78 9.35
N PHE A 28 3.18 12.15 10.48
CA PHE A 28 2.44 12.48 11.69
C PHE A 28 1.53 13.70 11.48
N GLN A 29 0.28 13.62 11.95
CA GLN A 29 -0.73 14.66 11.79
C GLN A 29 -1.23 15.12 13.17
N ALA A 30 -0.58 16.16 13.72
CA ALA A 30 -0.85 16.67 15.07
C ALA A 30 -2.30 17.11 15.29
N ALA A 31 -2.97 17.58 14.23
CA ALA A 31 -4.37 18.00 14.29
C ALA A 31 -5.34 16.84 14.57
N GLU A 32 -5.02 15.62 14.12
CA GLU A 32 -5.82 14.43 14.47
C GLU A 32 -5.74 14.13 15.95
N LEU A 33 -4.55 14.19 16.54
CA LEU A 33 -4.35 13.96 17.97
C LEU A 33 -5.16 14.98 18.81
N ALA A 34 -5.20 16.24 18.38
CA ALA A 34 -5.98 17.27 19.06
C ALA A 34 -7.50 17.03 18.94
N ALA A 35 -7.98 16.62 17.77
CA ALA A 35 -9.40 16.33 17.56
C ALA A 35 -9.86 15.05 18.29
N GLU A 36 -9.00 14.04 18.36
CA GLU A 36 -9.18 12.81 19.13
C GLU A 36 -9.36 13.11 20.62
N VAL A 37 -8.48 13.95 21.19
CA VAL A 37 -8.60 14.43 22.59
C VAL A 37 -9.95 15.13 22.85
N LEU A 38 -10.53 15.75 21.83
CA LEU A 38 -11.82 16.46 21.91
C LEU A 38 -13.03 15.57 21.56
N GLY A 39 -12.83 14.27 21.27
CA GLY A 39 -13.90 13.35 20.89
C GLY A 39 -14.57 13.69 19.56
N LEU A 40 -13.91 14.50 18.73
CA LEU A 40 -14.46 14.90 17.43
C LEU A 40 -14.17 13.80 16.41
N PRO A 41 -15.17 13.38 15.59
CA PRO A 41 -14.96 12.42 14.50
C PRO A 41 -14.24 13.10 13.31
N TYR A 42 -13.12 13.76 13.59
CA TYR A 42 -12.31 14.47 12.63
C TYR A 42 -11.04 13.69 12.37
N GLN A 43 -10.72 13.54 11.10
CA GLN A 43 -9.51 12.91 10.66
C GLN A 43 -8.90 13.76 9.54
N THR A 44 -7.59 13.92 9.55
CA THR A 44 -6.88 14.72 8.56
C THR A 44 -6.63 13.85 7.33
N GLN A 45 -6.53 14.47 6.15
CA GLN A 45 -6.21 13.74 4.92
C GLN A 45 -4.81 13.16 5.03
N THR A 46 -4.66 11.84 4.83
CA THR A 46 -3.38 11.16 5.08
C THR A 46 -2.32 11.61 4.07
N LYS A 47 -1.07 11.77 4.55
CA LYS A 47 0.07 12.18 3.74
C LYS A 47 1.21 11.19 3.93
N TYR A 48 1.90 10.86 2.84
CA TYR A 48 3.02 9.93 2.83
C TYR A 48 4.21 10.58 2.18
N ARG A 49 5.38 10.35 2.77
CA ARG A 49 6.65 10.55 2.10
C ARG A 49 7.15 9.23 1.58
N ILE A 50 7.62 9.24 0.34
CA ILE A 50 8.14 8.07 -0.35
C ILE A 50 9.58 8.38 -0.71
N HIS A 51 10.44 7.44 -0.38
CA HIS A 51 11.87 7.48 -0.62
C HIS A 51 12.25 6.29 -1.49
N GLN A 52 13.36 6.40 -2.22
CA GLN A 52 13.96 5.22 -2.84
C GLN A 52 14.55 4.33 -1.76
N LEU A 53 14.46 3.02 -1.95
CA LEU A 53 15.14 2.07 -1.08
C LEU A 53 16.66 2.14 -1.32
N PRO A 54 17.48 2.58 -0.34
CA PRO A 54 18.93 2.80 -0.56
C PRO A 54 19.62 1.53 -1.02
N ALA A 55 20.52 1.59 -2.01
CA ALA A 55 21.05 0.42 -2.72
C ALA A 55 21.64 -0.68 -1.81
N GLU A 56 22.25 -0.29 -0.71
CA GLU A 56 22.96 -1.15 0.25
C GLU A 56 22.04 -1.85 1.27
N LYS A 57 20.78 -1.46 1.38
CA LYS A 57 19.84 -2.08 2.33
C LYS A 57 19.28 -3.39 1.79
N ARG A 58 18.49 -4.12 2.56
CA ARG A 58 17.76 -5.29 2.03
C ARG A 58 16.39 -5.35 2.66
N VAL A 59 15.37 -5.63 1.86
CA VAL A 59 14.02 -5.89 2.39
C VAL A 59 14.04 -7.27 3.05
N ARG A 60 13.44 -7.39 4.23
CA ARG A 60 13.36 -8.67 4.94
C ARG A 60 12.57 -9.67 4.11
N SER A 61 13.10 -10.89 3.96
CA SER A 61 12.34 -12.02 3.38
C SER A 61 11.59 -12.85 4.42
N HIS A 62 11.92 -12.64 5.70
CA HIS A 62 11.33 -13.28 6.86
C HIS A 62 11.38 -12.34 8.08
N PRO A 63 10.42 -12.40 9.03
CA PRO A 63 10.43 -11.51 10.21
C PRO A 63 11.73 -11.56 11.04
N HIS A 64 12.38 -12.73 11.09
CA HIS A 64 13.64 -12.96 11.83
C HIS A 64 14.90 -12.86 10.95
N ASP A 65 14.79 -12.37 9.72
CA ASP A 65 15.93 -12.15 8.83
C ASP A 65 16.90 -11.13 9.46
N ALA A 66 18.10 -11.55 9.85
CA ALA A 66 19.07 -10.69 10.51
C ALA A 66 19.74 -9.69 9.54
N GLU A 67 19.76 -10.01 8.24
CA GLU A 67 20.39 -9.18 7.20
C GLU A 67 19.42 -8.13 6.67
N GLY A 68 18.11 -8.36 6.80
CA GLY A 68 17.10 -7.41 6.38
C GLY A 68 17.07 -6.15 7.23
N TRP A 69 16.95 -5.01 6.58
CA TRP A 69 16.98 -3.70 7.22
C TRP A 69 15.69 -3.42 7.99
N SER A 70 15.81 -2.72 9.11
CA SER A 70 14.70 -2.32 9.97
C SER A 70 14.94 -0.86 10.39
N PRO A 71 14.49 0.12 9.59
CA PRO A 71 14.82 1.52 9.82
C PRO A 71 14.14 2.11 11.06
N SER A 72 14.85 3.02 11.72
CA SER A 72 14.25 3.98 12.63
C SER A 72 13.59 5.14 11.87
N THR A 73 12.67 5.84 12.54
CA THR A 73 12.01 7.06 12.02
C THR A 73 13.02 8.15 11.70
N THR A 74 14.11 8.23 12.47
CA THR A 74 15.17 9.22 12.24
C THR A 74 15.95 8.92 10.97
N GLU A 75 16.30 7.65 10.74
CA GLU A 75 16.95 7.24 9.49
C GLU A 75 16.07 7.56 8.28
N ILE A 76 14.78 7.26 8.35
CA ILE A 76 13.83 7.51 7.25
C ILE A 76 13.73 9.01 6.93
N LYS A 77 13.64 9.86 7.96
CA LYS A 77 13.56 11.32 7.77
C LYS A 77 14.79 11.90 7.08
N ASN A 78 15.93 11.23 7.19
CA ASN A 78 17.19 11.63 6.57
C ASN A 78 17.40 11.06 5.16
N LEU A 79 16.51 10.19 4.67
CA LEU A 79 16.56 9.70 3.30
C LEU A 79 16.20 10.81 2.32
N ASP A 80 16.81 10.75 1.13
CA ASP A 80 16.46 11.62 0.02
C ASP A 80 14.98 11.46 -0.33
N LYS A 81 14.31 12.59 -0.49
CA LYS A 81 12.89 12.62 -0.82
C LYS A 81 12.74 12.24 -2.29
N PHE A 82 11.78 11.38 -2.59
CA PHE A 82 11.53 10.92 -3.95
C PHE A 82 10.13 11.31 -4.42
N LEU A 83 9.10 10.75 -3.78
CA LEU A 83 7.70 11.06 -4.09
C LEU A 83 6.97 11.53 -2.84
N PHE A 84 5.86 12.21 -3.08
CA PHE A 84 4.91 12.60 -2.06
C PHE A 84 3.53 12.11 -2.48
N ALA A 85 2.83 11.45 -1.56
CA ALA A 85 1.45 11.04 -1.79
C ALA A 85 0.52 11.71 -0.78
N HIS A 86 -0.62 12.22 -1.22
CA HIS A 86 -1.62 12.77 -0.34
C HIS A 86 -3.04 12.36 -0.74
N GLU A 87 -3.84 12.15 0.29
CA GLU A 87 -5.22 11.72 0.16
C GLU A 87 -6.14 12.92 -0.15
N GLU A 88 -7.00 12.77 -1.16
CA GLU A 88 -8.18 13.61 -1.36
C GLU A 88 -9.43 12.77 -1.03
N SER A 89 -10.15 13.18 0.01
CA SER A 89 -11.42 12.54 0.41
C SER A 89 -12.38 13.53 1.06
N SER A 90 -13.68 13.23 0.97
CA SER A 90 -14.75 14.08 1.50
C SER A 90 -14.88 13.93 3.01
N LEU A 91 -14.76 15.04 3.75
CA LEU A 91 -14.92 15.08 5.20
C LEU A 91 -16.26 14.48 5.67
N LEU A 92 -17.37 14.85 5.02
CA LEU A 92 -18.69 14.34 5.37
C LEU A 92 -18.79 12.82 5.21
N LYS A 93 -18.27 12.29 4.07
CA LYS A 93 -18.26 10.83 3.84
C LYS A 93 -17.42 10.10 4.88
N ARG A 94 -16.28 10.67 5.31
CA ARG A 94 -15.45 10.10 6.38
C ARG A 94 -16.20 10.03 7.70
N ILE A 95 -16.89 11.12 8.09
CA ILE A 95 -17.69 11.15 9.32
C ILE A 95 -18.77 10.07 9.26
N CYS A 96 -19.56 10.04 8.18
CA CYS A 96 -20.65 9.07 8.03
C CYS A 96 -20.14 7.61 8.05
N LEU A 97 -19.08 7.29 7.29
CA LEU A 97 -18.56 5.92 7.23
C LEU A 97 -17.86 5.50 8.53
N THR A 98 -17.24 6.45 9.24
CA THR A 98 -16.71 6.20 10.59
C THR A 98 -17.84 5.86 11.55
N TRP A 99 -18.92 6.64 11.56
CA TRP A 99 -20.10 6.39 12.38
C TRP A 99 -20.77 5.03 12.09
N LEU A 100 -20.74 4.58 10.84
CA LEU A 100 -21.30 3.29 10.43
C LEU A 100 -20.35 2.10 10.63
N GLY A 101 -19.15 2.31 11.19
CA GLY A 101 -18.14 1.25 11.32
C GLY A 101 -17.51 0.79 10.00
N CYS A 102 -17.76 1.52 8.91
CA CYS A 102 -17.37 1.18 7.54
C CYS A 102 -16.29 2.12 6.99
N ARG A 103 -15.46 2.69 7.87
CA ARG A 103 -14.43 3.68 7.51
C ARG A 103 -13.52 3.20 6.38
N ASN A 104 -13.08 1.95 6.46
CA ASN A 104 -12.17 1.35 5.49
C ASN A 104 -12.80 1.19 4.10
N LEU A 105 -14.10 1.47 3.91
CA LEU A 105 -14.76 1.42 2.61
C LEU A 105 -14.81 2.79 1.92
N ARG A 106 -14.21 3.82 2.52
CA ARG A 106 -14.34 5.19 2.04
C ARG A 106 -13.80 5.38 0.61
N PRO A 107 -14.55 6.08 -0.25
CA PRO A 107 -14.04 6.49 -1.54
C PRO A 107 -12.99 7.59 -1.33
N MET A 108 -11.90 7.51 -2.09
CA MET A 108 -10.80 8.47 -2.02
C MET A 108 -9.98 8.49 -3.31
N LYS A 109 -9.25 9.58 -3.51
CA LYS A 109 -8.14 9.64 -4.45
C LYS A 109 -6.85 9.78 -3.67
N LEU A 110 -5.78 9.23 -4.21
CA LEU A 110 -4.43 9.45 -3.74
C LEU A 110 -3.66 10.10 -4.88
N HIS A 111 -3.18 11.31 -4.62
CA HIS A 111 -2.41 12.13 -5.52
C HIS A 111 -0.95 11.85 -5.26
N ILE A 112 -0.24 11.33 -6.28
CA ILE A 112 1.17 10.96 -6.18
C ILE A 112 1.96 11.90 -7.08
N ALA A 113 2.84 12.69 -6.48
CA ALA A 113 3.66 13.68 -7.15
C ALA A 113 5.16 13.43 -6.88
N VAL A 114 6.01 13.91 -7.79
CA VAL A 114 7.45 14.00 -7.52
C VAL A 114 7.68 15.07 -6.45
N ASP A 115 8.48 14.78 -5.43
CA ASP A 115 8.72 15.74 -4.35
C ASP A 115 9.33 17.04 -4.90
N GLY A 116 8.76 18.19 -4.49
CA GLY A 116 9.17 19.51 -4.97
C GLY A 116 8.66 19.91 -6.36
N SER A 117 7.93 19.03 -7.06
CA SER A 117 7.29 19.37 -8.35
C SER A 117 5.88 19.94 -8.16
N SER A 118 5.43 20.74 -9.12
CA SER A 118 4.04 21.20 -9.19
C SER A 118 3.22 20.26 -10.07
N GLY A 119 2.33 19.46 -9.47
CA GLY A 119 1.38 18.62 -10.17
C GLY A 119 1.56 17.13 -9.90
N ASP A 120 0.50 16.38 -10.16
CA ASP A 120 0.48 14.94 -9.95
C ASP A 120 1.13 14.21 -11.11
N SER A 121 1.85 13.14 -10.80
CA SER A 121 2.35 12.19 -11.80
C SER A 121 1.41 11.00 -11.95
N TYR A 122 0.81 10.56 -10.84
CA TYR A 122 -0.22 9.53 -10.85
C TYR A 122 -1.37 9.90 -9.92
N ILE A 123 -2.55 9.41 -10.26
CA ILE A 123 -3.74 9.45 -9.41
C ILE A 123 -4.25 8.02 -9.22
N ALA A 124 -4.26 7.56 -7.97
CA ALA A 124 -4.89 6.31 -7.59
C ALA A 124 -6.29 6.59 -7.04
N HIS A 125 -7.33 6.06 -7.69
CA HIS A 125 -8.73 6.27 -7.33
C HIS A 125 -9.36 5.00 -6.77
N ARG A 126 -9.82 5.10 -5.53
CA ARG A 126 -10.55 4.07 -4.80
C ARG A 126 -12.03 4.41 -4.75
N PRO A 127 -12.90 3.70 -5.49
CA PRO A 127 -14.34 3.89 -5.37
C PRO A 127 -14.88 3.32 -4.05
N PHE A 128 -16.10 3.71 -3.69
CA PHE A 128 -16.83 3.06 -2.61
C PHE A 128 -17.31 1.69 -3.09
N LEU A 129 -16.87 0.64 -2.41
CA LEU A 129 -17.28 -0.75 -2.65
C LEU A 129 -17.48 -1.44 -1.31
N LEU A 130 -18.41 -2.37 -1.25
CA LEU A 130 -18.80 -3.03 0.01
C LEU A 130 -17.82 -4.11 0.48
N GLY A 131 -16.83 -4.45 -0.34
CA GLY A 131 -15.82 -5.46 -0.01
C GLY A 131 -16.34 -6.90 -0.07
N GLY A 132 -15.54 -7.81 0.48
CA GLY A 132 -15.76 -9.26 0.37
C GLY A 132 -17.03 -9.76 1.00
N ALA A 133 -17.52 -9.12 2.06
CA ALA A 133 -18.78 -9.49 2.71
C ALA A 133 -19.99 -9.44 1.76
N CYS A 134 -19.92 -8.62 0.71
CA CYS A 134 -20.97 -8.50 -0.31
C CYS A 134 -20.53 -9.01 -1.69
N CYS A 135 -19.48 -9.84 -1.77
CA CYS A 135 -18.91 -10.33 -3.04
C CYS A 135 -18.49 -9.19 -4.00
N CYS A 136 -18.11 -8.02 -3.46
CA CYS A 136 -17.70 -6.85 -4.23
C CYS A 136 -16.22 -6.52 -3.93
N PRO A 137 -15.25 -7.10 -4.68
CA PRO A 137 -13.83 -6.87 -4.44
C PRO A 137 -13.47 -5.41 -4.34
N LEU A 138 -12.78 -5.02 -3.27
CA LEU A 138 -12.26 -3.67 -3.18
C LEU A 138 -11.24 -3.46 -4.30
N THR A 139 -11.27 -2.28 -4.93
CA THR A 139 -10.33 -1.93 -6.01
C THR A 139 -9.74 -0.55 -5.79
N MET A 140 -8.53 -0.35 -6.30
CA MET A 140 -7.91 0.96 -6.44
C MET A 140 -7.30 1.06 -7.84
N ASN A 141 -7.80 2.01 -8.62
CA ASN A 141 -7.46 2.17 -10.02
C ASN A 141 -6.34 3.19 -10.18
N LEU A 142 -5.30 2.88 -10.94
CA LEU A 142 -4.19 3.79 -11.17
C LEU A 142 -4.29 4.44 -12.54
N SER A 143 -4.10 5.76 -12.59
CA SER A 143 -3.94 6.53 -13.82
C SER A 143 -2.66 7.36 -13.78
N ALA A 144 -1.93 7.44 -14.88
CA ALA A 144 -0.88 8.44 -15.09
C ALA A 144 -1.49 9.77 -15.54
N VAL A 145 -0.82 10.86 -15.17
CA VAL A 145 -1.12 12.20 -15.67
C VAL A 145 -0.20 12.47 -16.86
N ASN A 146 -0.77 12.59 -18.06
CA ASN A 146 -0.03 12.91 -19.28
C ASN A 146 -0.65 14.12 -19.96
N GLY A 147 0.08 15.23 -20.02
CA GLY A 147 -0.43 16.47 -20.65
C GLY A 147 -1.69 17.05 -19.98
N GLY A 148 -1.94 16.71 -18.70
CA GLY A 148 -3.15 17.10 -17.97
C GLY A 148 -4.33 16.11 -18.11
N GLU A 149 -4.21 15.09 -18.96
CA GLU A 149 -5.19 14.02 -19.09
C GLU A 149 -4.83 12.81 -18.21
N LEU A 150 -5.85 12.09 -17.76
CA LEU A 150 -5.69 10.85 -16.99
C LEU A 150 -5.73 9.65 -17.91
N VAL A 151 -4.60 8.96 -18.04
CA VAL A 151 -4.49 7.71 -18.79
C VAL A 151 -4.46 6.55 -17.81
N ARG A 152 -5.46 5.68 -17.88
CA ARG A 152 -5.58 4.55 -16.96
C ARG A 152 -4.52 3.48 -17.26
N ILE A 153 -3.80 3.07 -16.23
CA ILE A 153 -2.71 2.08 -16.32
C ILE A 153 -3.20 0.68 -15.92
N GLY A 154 -3.99 0.60 -14.85
CA GLY A 154 -4.34 -0.68 -14.24
C GLY A 154 -5.08 -0.51 -12.92
N ARG A 155 -5.06 -1.55 -12.09
CA ARG A 155 -5.65 -1.52 -10.75
C ARG A 155 -5.02 -2.53 -9.81
N ALA A 156 -5.12 -2.25 -8.52
CA ALA A 156 -5.05 -3.23 -7.46
C ALA A 156 -6.48 -3.72 -7.13
N ARG A 157 -6.66 -5.01 -6.95
CA ARG A 157 -7.96 -5.64 -6.72
C ARG A 157 -7.85 -6.74 -5.68
N GLU A 158 -8.78 -6.76 -4.74
CA GLU A 158 -8.89 -7.86 -3.77
C GLU A 158 -9.25 -9.17 -4.49
N ASP A 159 -8.52 -10.25 -4.20
CA ASP A 159 -8.80 -11.57 -4.76
C ASP A 159 -9.44 -12.48 -3.71
N PHE A 160 -10.72 -12.82 -3.95
CA PHE A 160 -11.47 -13.72 -3.09
C PHE A 160 -11.39 -15.19 -3.51
N SER A 161 -10.72 -15.52 -4.60
CA SER A 161 -10.64 -16.90 -5.10
C SER A 161 -10.11 -17.85 -4.01
N GLY A 162 -9.16 -17.37 -3.20
CA GLY A 162 -8.64 -18.08 -2.03
C GLY A 162 -9.64 -18.26 -0.87
N TYR A 163 -10.66 -17.43 -0.74
CA TYR A 163 -11.64 -17.55 0.36
C TYR A 163 -12.62 -18.70 0.14
N VAL A 164 -12.98 -18.98 -1.12
CA VAL A 164 -13.92 -20.04 -1.48
C VAL A 164 -13.21 -21.37 -1.79
N SER A 165 -12.00 -21.33 -2.37
CA SER A 165 -11.24 -22.53 -2.74
C SER A 165 -10.13 -22.91 -1.75
N LYS A 166 -9.74 -22.02 -0.83
CA LYS A 166 -8.66 -22.22 0.17
C LYS A 166 -9.11 -21.79 1.57
N CYS A 167 -10.27 -22.29 2.02
CA CYS A 167 -10.88 -21.95 3.32
C CYS A 167 -9.90 -22.00 4.50
N ILE A 168 -8.95 -22.94 4.51
CA ILE A 168 -7.93 -23.01 5.58
C ILE A 168 -7.00 -21.79 5.54
N SER A 169 -6.58 -21.34 4.36
CA SER A 169 -5.73 -20.15 4.23
C SER A 169 -6.45 -18.87 4.66
N ALA A 170 -7.72 -18.71 4.28
CA ALA A 170 -8.50 -17.54 4.65
C ALA A 170 -8.93 -17.56 6.13
N CYS A 171 -9.53 -18.65 6.60
CA CYS A 171 -10.14 -18.72 7.93
C CYS A 171 -9.16 -19.08 9.05
N CYS A 172 -8.16 -19.94 8.77
CA CYS A 172 -7.21 -20.38 9.80
C CYS A 172 -5.89 -19.60 9.76
N LEU A 173 -5.45 -19.16 8.57
CA LEU A 173 -4.19 -18.42 8.40
C LEU A 173 -4.41 -16.91 8.20
N CYS A 174 -5.67 -16.44 8.23
CA CYS A 174 -6.04 -15.04 7.98
C CYS A 174 -5.30 -14.46 6.76
N THR A 175 -5.26 -15.23 5.67
CA THR A 175 -4.52 -14.87 4.47
C THR A 175 -5.43 -14.16 3.47
N SER A 176 -5.05 -12.95 3.08
CA SER A 176 -5.67 -12.17 2.01
C SER A 176 -4.75 -12.08 0.80
N TYR A 177 -5.37 -11.86 -0.37
CA TYR A 177 -4.68 -11.75 -1.65
C TYR A 177 -5.13 -10.46 -2.33
N THR A 178 -4.18 -9.69 -2.85
CA THR A 178 -4.45 -8.51 -3.67
C THR A 178 -3.75 -8.68 -5.00
N ASP A 179 -4.54 -8.81 -6.07
CA ASP A 179 -4.04 -8.90 -7.43
C ASP A 179 -3.69 -7.51 -7.97
N ILE A 180 -2.58 -7.48 -8.69
CA ILE A 180 -2.07 -6.33 -9.42
C ILE A 180 -2.32 -6.60 -10.90
N GLU A 181 -3.22 -5.83 -11.50
CA GLU A 181 -3.70 -6.04 -12.85
C GLU A 181 -3.36 -4.84 -13.74
N ARG A 182 -2.82 -5.12 -14.92
CA ARG A 182 -2.53 -4.13 -15.96
C ARG A 182 -3.71 -4.02 -16.92
N LEU A 183 -4.03 -2.80 -17.34
CA LEU A 183 -5.01 -2.57 -18.40
C LEU A 183 -4.38 -2.91 -19.75
N LEU A 184 -5.06 -3.74 -20.52
CA LEU A 184 -4.69 -4.09 -21.89
C LEU A 184 -5.38 -3.14 -22.90
N PRO A 185 -4.88 -3.05 -24.16
CA PRO A 185 -5.46 -2.16 -25.17
C PRO A 185 -6.93 -2.45 -25.53
N ASP A 186 -7.39 -3.67 -25.28
CA ASP A 186 -8.78 -4.11 -25.46
C ASP A 186 -9.68 -3.78 -24.26
N ASN A 187 -9.19 -2.98 -23.31
CA ASN A 187 -9.83 -2.65 -22.03
C ASN A 187 -10.03 -3.84 -21.08
N SER A 188 -9.40 -4.99 -21.33
CA SER A 188 -9.35 -6.09 -20.38
C SER A 188 -8.22 -5.91 -19.36
N PHE A 189 -8.24 -6.71 -18.30
CA PHE A 189 -7.22 -6.68 -17.25
C PHE A 189 -6.42 -7.98 -17.25
N ALA A 190 -5.09 -7.85 -17.25
CA ALA A 190 -4.17 -8.97 -17.13
C ALA A 190 -3.44 -8.91 -15.78
N LYS A 191 -3.52 -9.98 -15.00
CA LYS A 191 -2.78 -10.11 -13.74
C LYS A 191 -1.28 -10.13 -14.01
N ARG A 192 -0.52 -9.38 -13.21
CA ARG A 192 0.95 -9.32 -13.25
C ARG A 192 1.57 -9.89 -11.99
N TYR A 193 1.03 -9.51 -10.83
CA TYR A 193 1.51 -9.94 -9.53
C TYR A 193 0.34 -10.14 -8.57
N THR A 194 0.59 -10.82 -7.46
CA THR A 194 -0.33 -10.92 -6.32
C THR A 194 0.45 -10.64 -5.03
N ILE A 195 -0.01 -9.69 -4.22
CA ILE A 195 0.48 -9.56 -2.85
C ILE A 195 -0.28 -10.56 -1.98
N ARG A 196 0.45 -11.51 -1.39
CA ARG A 196 -0.07 -12.48 -0.43
C ARG A 196 0.26 -12.01 0.98
N MET A 197 -0.78 -11.72 1.75
CA MET A 197 -0.64 -11.28 3.14
C MET A 197 -1.25 -12.30 4.07
N ASN A 198 -0.55 -12.69 5.12
CA ASN A 198 -1.12 -13.51 6.19
C ASN A 198 -0.95 -12.77 7.52
N LEU A 199 -2.04 -12.60 8.25
CA LEU A 199 -2.02 -11.92 9.56
C LEU A 199 -1.90 -12.88 10.74
N ALA A 200 -2.00 -14.19 10.49
CA ALA A 200 -1.98 -15.20 11.55
C ALA A 200 -0.57 -15.50 12.11
N CYS A 201 -0.56 -16.24 13.24
CA CYS A 201 0.68 -16.70 13.90
C CYS A 201 1.29 -17.94 13.22
N CYS A 202 0.64 -18.44 12.16
CA CYS A 202 0.98 -19.61 11.39
C CYS A 202 0.87 -19.30 9.88
N GLY A 203 1.54 -20.13 9.06
CA GLY A 203 1.69 -19.91 7.62
C GLY A 203 3.17 -19.88 7.22
N ARG A 204 3.48 -19.35 6.03
CA ARG A 204 4.88 -19.20 5.56
C ARG A 204 5.71 -18.37 6.54
N THR A 205 5.18 -17.21 6.91
CA THR A 205 5.77 -16.31 7.91
C THR A 205 4.83 -16.24 9.10
N ASN A 206 5.33 -16.32 10.32
CA ASN A 206 4.53 -15.92 11.47
C ASN A 206 4.48 -14.38 11.41
N ASN A 207 3.33 -13.75 11.22
CA ASN A 207 3.18 -12.28 11.19
C ASN A 207 2.31 -11.74 12.33
N CYS A 208 1.77 -12.64 13.14
CA CYS A 208 1.10 -12.33 14.39
C CYS A 208 1.98 -11.47 15.30
N CYS A 209 1.33 -10.45 15.89
CA CYS A 209 1.96 -9.38 16.65
C CYS A 209 3.00 -8.56 15.85
N GLY A 210 3.05 -8.66 14.52
CA GLY A 210 3.87 -7.78 13.69
C GLY A 210 3.46 -6.33 13.90
N GLY A 211 4.44 -5.43 14.00
CA GLY A 211 4.19 -4.02 14.35
C GLY A 211 4.10 -3.77 15.85
N SER A 212 4.53 -4.71 16.69
CA SER A 212 4.56 -4.57 18.15
C SER A 212 5.98 -4.50 18.71
N CYS A 213 6.08 -4.15 20.00
CA CYS A 213 7.30 -4.15 20.80
C CYS A 213 8.09 -5.49 20.73
N PHE A 214 7.39 -6.62 20.58
CA PHE A 214 7.99 -7.97 20.58
C PHE A 214 8.31 -8.47 19.18
N LYS A 215 7.73 -7.83 18.16
CA LYS A 215 7.92 -8.18 16.76
C LYS A 215 7.69 -6.95 15.89
N HIS A 216 8.78 -6.24 15.68
CA HIS A 216 8.76 -4.92 15.05
C HIS A 216 8.37 -4.96 13.56
N ASN A 217 8.58 -6.10 12.90
CA ASN A 217 8.39 -6.27 11.46
C ASN A 217 7.33 -7.34 11.16
N ALA A 218 6.47 -7.06 10.18
CA ALA A 218 5.69 -8.05 9.45
C ALA A 218 6.21 -8.14 8.01
N VAL A 219 6.25 -9.34 7.43
CA VAL A 219 6.79 -9.57 6.08
C VAL A 219 5.79 -10.38 5.26
N TYR A 220 5.50 -9.86 4.07
CA TYR A 220 4.56 -10.40 3.12
C TYR A 220 5.23 -10.62 1.77
N ASP A 221 4.57 -11.41 0.92
CA ASP A 221 5.15 -11.85 -0.34
C ASP A 221 4.48 -11.17 -1.52
N ILE A 222 5.29 -10.85 -2.53
CA ILE A 222 4.84 -10.53 -3.87
C ILE A 222 5.07 -11.78 -4.73
N LEU A 223 3.98 -12.29 -5.29
CA LEU A 223 3.97 -13.48 -6.13
C LEU A 223 3.85 -13.08 -7.60
N ASP A 224 4.50 -13.83 -8.48
CA ASP A 224 4.26 -13.76 -9.93
C ASP A 224 2.94 -14.46 -10.32
N VAL A 225 2.65 -14.53 -11.62
CA VAL A 225 1.45 -15.17 -12.16
C VAL A 225 1.39 -16.68 -11.90
N ASP A 226 2.55 -17.31 -11.75
CA ASP A 226 2.71 -18.75 -11.49
C ASP A 226 2.67 -19.07 -9.98
N GLY A 227 2.66 -18.04 -9.13
CA GLY A 227 2.61 -18.14 -7.68
C GLY A 227 3.97 -18.23 -6.99
N ASN A 228 5.08 -18.03 -7.71
CA ASN A 228 6.42 -17.97 -7.14
C ASN A 228 6.67 -16.62 -6.47
N VAL A 229 7.47 -16.64 -5.40
CA VAL A 229 7.83 -15.42 -4.67
C VAL A 229 8.93 -14.69 -5.43
N VAL A 230 8.66 -13.46 -5.84
CA VAL A 230 9.57 -12.64 -6.65
C VAL A 230 10.06 -11.37 -5.97
N ALA A 231 9.37 -10.94 -4.90
CA ALA A 231 9.75 -9.80 -4.07
C ALA A 231 9.00 -9.83 -2.73
N HIS A 232 9.31 -8.89 -1.82
CA HIS A 232 8.76 -8.83 -0.48
C HIS A 232 8.20 -7.45 -0.13
N LEU A 233 7.19 -7.44 0.72
CA LEU A 233 6.64 -6.25 1.36
C LEU A 233 6.86 -6.36 2.87
N GLN A 234 7.59 -5.41 3.44
CA GLN A 234 7.86 -5.34 4.86
C GLN A 234 7.10 -4.16 5.48
N LEU A 235 6.38 -4.43 6.56
CA LEU A 235 5.70 -3.43 7.38
C LEU A 235 6.43 -3.29 8.71
N THR A 236 6.78 -2.04 9.06
CA THR A 236 7.63 -1.73 10.21
C THR A 236 6.90 -0.77 11.15
N ALA A 237 6.92 -1.09 12.45
CA ALA A 237 6.34 -0.25 13.49
C ALA A 237 7.12 1.07 13.62
N SER A 238 6.49 2.11 14.18
CA SER A 238 7.21 3.33 14.57
C SER A 238 8.12 3.10 15.79
N ASP A 239 9.08 4.00 16.02
CA ASP A 239 9.95 3.97 17.22
C ASP A 239 9.22 4.26 18.54
N ALA A 240 7.93 4.61 18.48
CA ALA A 240 7.17 4.95 19.67
C ALA A 240 7.07 3.73 20.61
N ARG A 241 7.46 3.94 21.88
CA ARG A 241 7.29 3.00 23.01
C ARG A 241 5.82 2.80 23.39
N ALA A 242 4.91 2.71 22.43
CA ALA A 242 3.53 2.35 22.68
C ALA A 242 3.54 0.88 23.12
N TRP A 243 3.28 0.64 24.41
CA TRP A 243 3.11 -0.69 25.01
C TRP A 243 2.37 -1.61 24.06
N CYS A 244 3.11 -2.57 23.47
CA CYS A 244 2.65 -3.82 22.87
C CYS A 244 1.21 -3.81 22.34
N ARG A 245 0.86 -2.81 21.53
CA ARG A 245 -0.46 -2.75 20.90
C ARG A 245 -0.45 -3.76 19.77
N ALA A 246 -1.21 -4.84 19.93
CA ALA A 246 -1.36 -5.89 18.92
C ALA A 246 -2.15 -5.45 17.67
N ALA A 247 -2.27 -4.15 17.42
CA ALA A 247 -3.24 -3.54 16.49
C ALA A 247 -2.56 -2.70 15.41
N GLY A 248 -1.69 -3.31 14.59
CA GLY A 248 -1.43 -2.83 13.22
C GLY A 248 -0.91 -1.40 13.04
N ASN A 249 -0.26 -0.79 14.03
CA ASN A 249 0.26 0.58 13.96
C ASN A 249 1.59 0.66 13.16
N PHE A 250 1.52 0.29 11.90
CA PHE A 250 2.62 0.45 10.96
C PHE A 250 2.66 1.89 10.47
N SER A 251 3.84 2.50 10.56
CA SER A 251 4.07 3.87 10.04
C SER A 251 5.00 3.88 8.82
N THR A 252 5.69 2.76 8.60
CA THR A 252 6.67 2.61 7.53
C THR A 252 6.44 1.30 6.80
N PHE A 253 6.43 1.39 5.48
CA PHE A 253 6.30 0.27 4.56
C PHE A 253 7.55 0.25 3.67
N ILE A 254 8.13 -0.93 3.46
CA ILE A 254 9.28 -1.14 2.59
C ILE A 254 8.85 -2.12 1.50
N LEU A 255 8.75 -1.62 0.28
CA LEU A 255 8.27 -2.36 -0.87
C LEU A 255 9.44 -2.70 -1.79
N GLU A 256 9.75 -3.97 -1.93
CA GLU A 256 10.70 -4.47 -2.93
C GLU A 256 10.01 -4.62 -4.29
N PHE A 257 10.70 -4.25 -5.37
CA PHE A 257 10.20 -4.48 -6.72
C PHE A 257 10.78 -5.75 -7.33
N PRO A 258 9.97 -6.57 -8.02
CA PRO A 258 10.48 -7.65 -8.86
C PRO A 258 11.50 -7.11 -9.88
N ILE A 259 12.54 -7.90 -10.18
CA ILE A 259 13.65 -7.49 -11.05
C ILE A 259 13.16 -7.12 -12.46
N ASP A 260 12.13 -7.80 -12.93
CA ASP A 260 11.53 -7.62 -14.26
C ASP A 260 10.39 -6.58 -14.28
N ALA A 261 10.05 -5.98 -13.13
CA ALA A 261 8.93 -5.05 -13.04
C ALA A 261 9.20 -3.77 -13.85
N THR A 262 8.28 -3.44 -14.76
CA THR A 262 8.28 -2.17 -15.50
C THR A 262 7.92 -0.99 -14.59
N PRO A 263 8.17 0.28 -14.97
CA PRO A 263 7.78 1.44 -14.16
C PRO A 263 6.29 1.46 -13.82
N GLU A 264 5.42 1.08 -14.76
CA GLU A 264 3.98 1.00 -14.50
C GLU A 264 3.65 -0.12 -13.50
N ASP A 265 4.34 -1.26 -13.58
CA ASP A 265 4.18 -2.35 -12.61
C ASP A 265 4.61 -1.89 -11.20
N ARG A 266 5.68 -1.11 -11.09
CA ARG A 266 6.18 -0.53 -9.83
C ARG A 266 5.18 0.47 -9.24
N ALA A 267 4.61 1.34 -10.06
CA ALA A 267 3.55 2.27 -9.64
C ALA A 267 2.26 1.55 -9.23
N LEU A 268 1.91 0.45 -9.92
CA LEU A 268 0.79 -0.41 -9.56
C LEU A 268 1.02 -1.16 -8.24
N LEU A 269 2.23 -1.65 -7.98
CA LEU A 269 2.61 -2.26 -6.70
C LEU A 269 2.51 -1.24 -5.55
N LEU A 270 2.96 -0.01 -5.77
CA LEU A 270 2.77 1.09 -4.81
C LEU A 270 1.27 1.37 -4.57
N THR A 271 0.46 1.34 -5.63
CA THR A 271 -1.01 1.48 -5.51
C THR A 271 -1.64 0.34 -4.71
N ALA A 272 -1.17 -0.89 -4.92
CA ALA A 272 -1.64 -2.06 -4.18
C ALA A 272 -1.30 -1.97 -2.69
N LEU A 273 -0.12 -1.45 -2.35
CA LEU A 273 0.25 -1.14 -0.96
C LEU A 273 -0.77 -0.19 -0.31
N PHE A 274 -1.12 0.92 -0.97
CA PHE A 274 -2.11 1.85 -0.42
C PHE A 274 -3.50 1.23 -0.29
N GLN A 275 -3.92 0.43 -1.28
CA GLN A 275 -5.19 -0.31 -1.20
C GLN A 275 -5.22 -1.24 0.02
N ILE A 276 -4.13 -1.96 0.28
CA ILE A 276 -3.94 -2.82 1.46
C ILE A 276 -3.99 -2.00 2.74
N GLU A 277 -3.23 -0.91 2.80
CA GLU A 277 -3.19 -0.02 3.96
C GLU A 277 -4.60 0.48 4.31
N TYR A 278 -5.32 1.04 3.34
CA TYR A 278 -6.65 1.60 3.55
C TYR A 278 -7.73 0.54 3.81
N SER A 279 -7.50 -0.72 3.46
CA SER A 279 -8.46 -1.80 3.71
C SER A 279 -8.22 -2.53 5.03
N LEU A 280 -6.96 -2.79 5.39
CA LEU A 280 -6.59 -3.67 6.49
C LEU A 280 -5.97 -2.95 7.69
N PHE A 281 -5.21 -1.88 7.46
CA PHE A 281 -4.41 -1.22 8.51
C PHE A 281 -4.88 0.19 8.84
N GLU A 282 -5.89 0.68 8.13
CA GLU A 282 -6.58 1.93 8.46
C GLU A 282 -7.44 1.80 9.73
N SER A 283 -6.97 1.07 10.73
CA SER A 283 -7.57 1.06 12.05
C SER A 283 -7.60 2.50 12.57
N GLY A 284 -8.77 2.90 13.04
CA GLY A 284 -8.87 4.09 13.85
C GLY A 284 -7.87 4.01 14.98
N LYS A 285 -7.25 5.15 15.30
CA LYS A 285 -6.71 5.43 16.64
C LYS A 285 -7.86 5.47 17.68
N ASN A 286 -8.90 4.65 17.50
CA ASN A 286 -10.20 4.71 18.15
C ASN A 286 -10.39 3.61 19.20
N ASP A 287 -9.35 2.84 19.54
CA ASP A 287 -9.34 2.06 20.77
C ASP A 287 -8.30 2.67 21.72
N ASN A 288 -8.71 3.78 22.34
CA ASN A 288 -8.34 4.21 23.68
C ASN A 288 -9.33 5.27 24.16
#